data_AF-A0A1Y3A1A3-F1
#
_entry.id   AF-A0A1Y3A1A3-F1
#
_cell.length_a   1.000
_cell.length_b   1.000
_cell.length_c   1.000
_cell.angle_alpha   90.00
_cell.angle_beta   90.00
_cell.angle_gamma   90.00
#
_symmetry.space_group_name_H-M   'P 1'
#
loop_
_entity.id
_entity.type
_entity.pdbx_description
1 polymer ?
#
loop_
_entity_poly.entity_id
_entity_poly.type
_entity_poly.pdbx_seq_one_letter_code
_entity_poly.pdbx_strand_id
1 'polypeptide(L)'
;MNHFTDAELQTLSAEIDQQLSELANDPANDGITKRTGHTPKTIPSKQKQQLEQVIEQDLGIKEPADSFMKKFARAAKQDLCQEGGVLYGQWKKYGDLENEEMLKTFSGILIGMGISNALLATAVVAVSVIVIHIGIKAFCEDCQ
;
A
#
# COMPACT_ATOMS: atom_id res chain seq x y z
N MET A 1 11.09 -12.28 -7.09
CA MET A 1 10.94 -13.52 -6.31
C MET A 1 9.60 -13.44 -5.60
N ASN A 2 8.85 -14.53 -5.49
CA ASN A 2 7.62 -14.52 -4.69
C ASN A 2 8.02 -14.73 -3.23
N HIS A 3 7.72 -13.76 -2.37
CA HIS A 3 8.10 -13.78 -0.95
C HIS A 3 7.07 -14.48 -0.07
N PHE A 4 5.91 -14.79 -0.64
CA PHE A 4 4.82 -15.52 -0.01
C PHE A 4 4.52 -16.78 -0.81
N THR A 5 3.99 -17.79 -0.14
CA THR A 5 3.37 -18.94 -0.80
C THR A 5 2.04 -18.55 -1.44
N ASP A 6 1.53 -19.34 -2.37
CA ASP A 6 0.24 -19.06 -3.03
C ASP A 6 -0.92 -19.00 -2.01
N ALA A 7 -0.88 -19.83 -0.97
CA ALA A 7 -1.88 -19.81 0.11
C ALA A 7 -1.80 -18.52 0.96
N GLU A 8 -0.59 -18.02 1.22
CA GLU A 8 -0.40 -16.74 1.90
C GLU A 8 -0.85 -15.57 1.02
N LEU A 9 -0.54 -15.58 -0.28
CA LEU A 9 -1.03 -14.57 -1.21
C LEU A 9 -2.55 -14.47 -1.23
N GLN A 10 -3.25 -15.60 -1.27
CA GLN A 10 -4.71 -15.63 -1.22
C GLN A 10 -5.24 -15.06 0.10
N THR A 11 -4.61 -15.42 1.22
CA THR A 11 -4.99 -14.94 2.55
C THR A 11 -4.80 -13.43 2.67
N LEU A 12 -3.63 -12.93 2.25
CA LEU A 12 -3.31 -11.50 2.30
C LEU A 12 -4.15 -10.69 1.32
N SER A 13 -4.48 -11.24 0.15
CA SER A 13 -5.41 -10.62 -0.79
C SER A 13 -6.79 -10.44 -0.16
N ALA A 14 -7.32 -11.47 0.48
CA ALA A 14 -8.60 -11.39 1.18
C ALA A 14 -8.56 -10.38 2.34
N GLU A 15 -7.41 -10.26 3.03
CA GLU A 15 -7.23 -9.27 4.08
C GLU A 15 -7.25 -7.83 3.52
N ILE A 16 -6.59 -7.58 2.37
CA ILE A 16 -6.65 -6.28 1.69
C ILE A 16 -8.11 -5.94 1.34
N ASP A 17 -8.83 -6.86 0.72
CA ASP A 17 -10.24 -6.65 0.32
C ASP A 17 -11.12 -6.37 1.54
N GLN A 18 -10.93 -7.11 2.62
CA GLN A 18 -11.65 -6.89 3.87
C GLN A 18 -11.38 -5.48 4.42
N GLN A 19 -10.12 -5.06 4.52
CA GLN A 19 -9.77 -3.76 5.07
C GLN A 19 -10.26 -2.60 4.18
N LEU A 20 -10.25 -2.76 2.86
CA LEU A 20 -10.82 -1.77 1.94
C LEU A 20 -12.35 -1.68 2.10
N SER A 21 -13.02 -2.82 2.26
CA SER A 21 -14.47 -2.86 2.53
C SER A 21 -14.80 -2.20 3.87
N GLU A 22 -14.02 -2.44 4.92
CA GLU A 22 -14.15 -1.75 6.21
C GLU A 22 -14.03 -0.23 6.03
N LEU A 23 -13.04 0.25 5.27
CA LEU A 23 -12.84 1.69 5.01
C LEU A 23 -13.97 2.31 4.18
N ALA A 24 -14.55 1.57 3.23
CA ALA A 24 -15.66 2.04 2.40
C ALA A 24 -16.96 2.17 3.20
N ASN A 25 -17.13 1.35 4.23
CA ASN A 25 -18.31 1.34 5.10
C ASN A 25 -18.14 2.17 6.38
N ASP A 26 -16.98 2.81 6.59
CA ASP A 26 -16.73 3.66 7.75
C ASP A 26 -17.43 5.03 7.57
N PRO A 27 -18.45 5.36 8.39
CA PRO A 27 -19.15 6.63 8.31
C PRO A 27 -18.27 7.84 8.64
N ALA A 28 -17.12 7.66 9.30
CA ALA A 28 -16.12 8.71 9.51
C ALA A 28 -15.34 9.05 8.23
N ASN A 29 -15.32 8.14 7.25
CA ASN A 29 -14.66 8.31 5.95
C ASN A 29 -15.58 8.96 4.90
N ASP A 30 -16.90 8.82 5.10
CA ASP A 30 -17.97 9.33 4.21
C ASP A 30 -18.11 10.88 4.26
N GLY A 31 -17.40 11.55 5.18
CA GLY A 31 -17.42 13.00 5.37
C GLY A 31 -16.55 13.82 4.41
N ILE A 32 -15.53 13.22 3.78
CA ILE A 32 -14.58 13.94 2.89
C ILE A 32 -14.89 13.69 1.41
N THR A 33 -15.35 12.50 1.06
CA THR A 33 -15.51 12.04 -0.33
C THR A 33 -16.76 12.57 -1.04
N LYS A 34 -17.88 12.80 -0.34
CA LYS A 34 -19.14 13.22 -0.98
C LYS A 34 -19.20 14.69 -1.42
N ARG A 35 -18.29 15.57 -0.97
CA ARG A 35 -18.42 17.03 -1.21
C ARG A 35 -17.41 17.67 -2.15
N THR A 36 -16.30 17.01 -2.52
CA THR A 36 -15.21 17.73 -3.22
C THR A 36 -14.56 17.01 -4.41
N GLY A 37 -14.94 15.77 -4.74
CA GLY A 37 -14.29 15.05 -5.87
C GLY A 37 -12.78 14.85 -5.71
N HIS A 38 -12.26 15.01 -4.49
CA HIS A 38 -10.87 14.78 -4.15
C HIS A 38 -10.72 13.35 -3.61
N THR A 39 -9.74 12.62 -4.14
CA THR A 39 -9.29 11.37 -3.55
C THR A 39 -8.81 11.62 -2.11
N PRO A 40 -9.07 10.70 -1.17
CA PRO A 40 -8.54 10.80 0.19
C PRO A 40 -7.01 10.86 0.13
N LYS A 41 -6.41 12.01 0.45
CA LYS A 41 -4.94 12.15 0.51
C LYS A 41 -4.35 11.67 1.84
N THR A 42 -5.18 11.18 2.75
CA THR A 42 -4.80 10.84 4.11
C THR A 42 -4.70 9.33 4.30
N ILE A 43 -3.61 8.90 4.92
CA ILE A 43 -3.43 7.51 5.37
C ILE A 43 -4.52 7.20 6.41
N PRO A 44 -5.30 6.11 6.26
CA PRO A 44 -6.29 5.76 7.26
C PRO A 44 -5.64 5.33 8.58
N SER A 45 -6.30 5.65 9.70
CA SER A 45 -5.72 5.54 11.05
C SER A 45 -5.23 4.13 11.40
N LYS A 46 -5.94 3.09 10.97
CA LYS A 46 -5.58 1.69 11.21
C LYS A 46 -4.25 1.34 10.53
N GLN A 47 -4.13 1.62 9.24
CA GLN A 47 -2.92 1.35 8.47
C GLN A 47 -1.76 2.23 8.92
N LYS A 48 -2.03 3.49 9.32
CA LYS A 48 -1.02 4.36 9.93
C LYS A 48 -0.39 3.72 11.18
N GLN A 49 -1.23 3.27 12.11
CA GLN A 49 -0.76 2.63 13.35
C GLN A 49 -0.01 1.33 13.08
N GLN A 50 -0.53 0.49 12.19
CA GLN A 50 0.14 -0.77 11.80
C GLN A 50 1.53 -0.50 11.22
N LEU A 51 1.64 0.47 10.31
CA LEU A 51 2.90 0.77 9.64
C LEU A 51 3.92 1.36 10.61
N GLU A 52 3.51 2.31 11.47
CA GLU A 52 4.38 2.88 12.51
C GLU A 52 4.88 1.82 13.49
N GLN A 53 4.03 0.87 13.88
CA GLN A 53 4.42 -0.27 14.73
C GLN A 53 5.44 -1.17 14.05
N VAL A 54 5.24 -1.52 12.77
CA VAL A 54 6.20 -2.32 12.02
C VAL A 54 7.54 -1.61 11.92
N ILE A 55 7.54 -0.32 11.58
CA ILE A 55 8.77 0.46 11.45
C ILE A 55 9.53 0.51 12.78
N GLU A 56 8.84 0.78 13.89
CA GLU A 56 9.47 0.81 15.22
C GLU A 56 10.03 -0.55 15.62
N GLN A 57 9.27 -1.63 15.42
CA GLN A 57 9.67 -2.98 15.81
C GLN A 57 10.81 -3.54 14.96
N ASP A 58 10.80 -3.26 13.66
CA ASP A 58 11.69 -3.93 12.72
C ASP A 58 12.94 -3.11 12.40
N LEU A 59 12.77 -1.80 12.21
CA LEU A 59 13.85 -0.88 11.87
C LEU A 59 14.44 -0.19 13.11
N GLY A 60 13.80 -0.32 14.27
CA GLY A 60 14.25 0.29 15.52
C GLY A 60 14.19 1.82 15.52
N ILE A 61 13.42 2.41 14.60
CA ILE A 61 13.27 3.87 14.45
C ILE A 61 11.82 4.28 14.64
N LYS A 62 11.61 5.44 15.27
CA LYS A 62 10.30 6.10 15.30
C LYS A 62 10.18 7.01 14.08
N GLU A 63 9.70 6.44 12.98
CA GLU A 63 9.40 7.17 11.76
C GLU A 63 7.86 7.27 11.56
N PRO A 64 7.31 8.46 11.29
CA PRO A 64 5.89 8.61 10.94
C PRO A 64 5.53 7.86 9.65
N ALA A 65 4.32 7.29 9.59
CA ALA A 65 3.84 6.57 8.41
C ALA A 65 3.92 7.41 7.12
N ASP A 66 3.59 8.70 7.20
CA ASP A 66 3.66 9.62 6.05
C ASP A 66 5.08 9.76 5.47
N SER A 67 6.10 9.75 6.33
CA SER A 67 7.51 9.81 5.92
C SER A 67 7.94 8.49 5.28
N PHE A 68 7.56 7.37 5.87
CA PHE A 68 7.84 6.06 5.32
C PHE A 68 7.17 5.85 3.95
N MET A 69 5.89 6.22 3.82
CA MET A 69 5.15 6.11 2.56
C MET A 69 5.78 6.94 1.44
N LYS A 70 6.40 8.09 1.73
CA LYS A 70 7.19 8.86 0.75
C LYS A 70 8.43 8.12 0.28
N LYS A 71 9.14 7.43 1.18
CA LYS A 71 10.29 6.59 0.81
C LYS A 71 9.83 5.39 -0.01
N PHE A 72 8.75 4.75 0.41
CA PHE A 72 8.13 3.64 -0.30
C PHE A 72 7.69 4.07 -1.71
N ALA A 73 7.03 5.23 -1.86
CA ALA A 73 6.63 5.78 -3.15
C ALA A 73 7.82 5.95 -4.11
N ARG A 74 8.95 6.47 -3.61
CA ARG A 74 10.18 6.60 -4.39
C ARG A 74 10.73 5.24 -4.82
N ALA A 75 10.68 4.24 -3.95
CA ALA A 75 11.15 2.89 -4.26
C ALA A 75 10.19 2.17 -5.25
N ALA A 76 8.89 2.36 -5.10
CA ALA A 76 7.85 1.80 -5.95
C ALA A 76 7.69 2.52 -7.31
N LYS A 77 8.33 3.69 -7.48
CA LYS A 77 8.16 4.56 -8.65
C LYS A 77 8.35 3.83 -9.97
N GLN A 78 9.39 3.00 -10.06
CA GLN A 78 9.72 2.26 -11.30
C GLN A 78 8.65 1.23 -11.65
N ASP A 79 8.14 0.51 -10.64
CA ASP A 79 7.17 -0.56 -10.86
C ASP A 79 5.72 -0.06 -11.01
N LEU A 80 5.36 1.02 -10.31
CA LEU A 80 4.00 1.51 -10.18
C LEU A 80 3.69 2.76 -11.04
N CYS A 81 4.65 3.66 -11.22
CA CYS A 81 4.38 5.00 -11.76
C CYS A 81 5.02 5.28 -13.12
N GLN A 82 5.91 4.41 -13.61
CA GLN A 82 6.66 4.62 -14.85
C GLN A 82 6.25 3.64 -15.94
N GLU A 83 6.32 4.10 -17.19
CA GLU A 83 6.13 3.23 -18.36
C GLU A 83 7.18 2.11 -18.35
N GLY A 84 6.68 0.87 -18.37
CA GLY A 84 7.51 -0.34 -18.25
C GLY A 84 7.42 -1.03 -16.89
N GLY A 85 6.86 -0.38 -15.87
CA GLY A 85 6.57 -0.99 -14.57
C GLY A 85 5.45 -2.03 -14.66
N VAL A 86 5.57 -3.11 -13.89
CA VAL A 86 4.58 -4.22 -13.88
C VAL A 86 3.20 -3.71 -13.46
N LEU A 87 3.14 -2.96 -12.36
CA LEU A 87 1.89 -2.43 -11.82
C LEU A 87 1.37 -1.25 -12.66
N TYR A 88 2.27 -0.43 -13.22
CA TYR A 88 1.87 0.61 -14.18
C TYR A 88 1.11 0.02 -15.37
N GLY A 89 1.63 -1.06 -15.95
CA GLY A 89 1.01 -1.74 -17.09
C GLY A 89 -0.39 -2.28 -16.76
N GLN A 90 -0.56 -2.85 -15.57
CA GLN A 90 -1.86 -3.34 -15.10
C GLN A 90 -2.86 -2.21 -14.90
N TRP A 91 -2.47 -1.19 -14.11
CA TRP A 91 -3.33 -0.05 -13.84
C TRP A 91 -3.76 0.65 -15.14
N LYS A 92 -2.84 0.84 -16.08
CA LYS A 92 -3.12 1.47 -17.38
C LYS A 92 -4.04 0.62 -18.26
N LYS A 93 -4.02 -0.71 -18.11
CA LYS A 93 -4.83 -1.64 -18.92
C LYS A 93 -6.22 -1.88 -18.33
N TYR A 94 -6.32 -2.02 -17.01
CA TYR A 94 -7.54 -2.47 -16.34
C TYR A 94 -8.18 -1.39 -15.46
N GLY A 95 -7.48 -0.30 -15.18
CA GLY A 95 -7.93 0.74 -14.26
C GLY A 95 -7.82 0.36 -12.79
N ASP A 96 -7.27 -0.83 -12.50
CA ASP A 96 -7.16 -1.41 -11.17
C ASP A 96 -5.86 -2.23 -11.05
N LEU A 97 -5.49 -2.61 -9.82
CA LEU A 97 -4.34 -3.45 -9.52
C LEU A 97 -4.79 -4.78 -8.93
N GLU A 98 -4.22 -5.86 -9.43
CA GLU A 98 -4.46 -7.18 -8.86
C GLU A 98 -3.71 -7.32 -7.53
N ASN A 99 -4.43 -7.68 -6.47
CA ASN A 99 -3.88 -7.82 -5.12
C ASN A 99 -2.64 -8.72 -5.07
N GLU A 100 -2.65 -9.86 -5.78
CA GLU A 100 -1.49 -10.76 -5.80
C GLU A 100 -0.23 -10.10 -6.39
N GLU A 101 -0.39 -9.32 -7.44
CA GLU A 101 0.73 -8.66 -8.12
C GLU A 101 1.24 -7.46 -7.32
N MET A 102 0.35 -6.76 -6.61
CA MET A 102 0.75 -5.80 -5.59
C MET A 102 1.52 -6.45 -4.46
N LEU A 103 1.02 -7.56 -3.89
CA LEU A 103 1.67 -8.27 -2.81
C LEU A 103 3.09 -8.73 -3.21
N LYS A 104 3.26 -9.28 -4.41
CA LYS A 104 4.58 -9.69 -4.95
C LYS A 104 5.52 -8.51 -5.13
N THR A 105 5.02 -7.41 -5.70
CA THR A 105 5.86 -6.22 -6.00
C THR A 105 6.23 -5.48 -4.71
N PHE A 106 5.25 -5.18 -3.87
CA PHE A 106 5.42 -4.40 -2.66
C PHE A 106 6.22 -5.16 -1.59
N SER A 107 6.09 -6.48 -1.50
CA SER A 107 6.94 -7.28 -0.61
C SER A 107 8.43 -7.18 -0.96
N GLY A 108 8.77 -7.24 -2.25
CA GLY A 108 10.14 -7.05 -2.72
C GLY A 108 10.70 -5.66 -2.39
N ILE A 109 9.88 -4.62 -2.58
CA ILE A 109 10.24 -3.24 -2.23
C ILE A 109 10.45 -3.08 -0.72
N LEU A 110 9.54 -3.61 0.10
CA LEU A 110 9.62 -3.51 1.56
C LEU A 110 10.84 -4.25 2.12
N ILE A 111 11.18 -5.42 1.60
CA ILE A 111 12.44 -6.11 1.92
C ILE A 111 13.64 -5.26 1.52
N GLY A 112 13.62 -4.65 0.33
CA GLY A 112 14.66 -3.72 -0.11
C GLY A 112 14.81 -2.49 0.78
N MET A 113 13.75 -2.09 1.47
CA MET A 113 13.75 -1.02 2.49
C MET A 113 14.19 -1.50 3.88
N GLY A 114 14.46 -2.79 4.06
CA GLY A 114 14.94 -3.39 5.29
C GLY A 114 13.86 -4.07 6.14
N ILE A 115 12.62 -4.19 5.66
CA ILE A 115 11.56 -4.88 6.38
C ILE A 115 11.82 -6.40 6.38
N SER A 116 11.85 -7.00 7.56
CA SER A 116 12.06 -8.42 7.77
C SER A 116 10.82 -9.24 7.43
N ASN A 117 11.03 -10.52 7.12
CA ASN A 117 9.95 -11.46 6.78
C ASN A 117 8.89 -11.60 7.90
N ALA A 118 9.25 -11.39 9.17
CA ALA A 118 8.34 -11.56 10.31
C ALA A 118 7.22 -10.50 10.33
N LEU A 119 7.50 -9.30 9.83
CA LEU A 119 6.56 -8.18 9.81
C LEU A 119 6.14 -7.79 8.38
N LEU A 120 6.66 -8.48 7.37
CA LEU A 120 6.42 -8.22 5.96
C LEU A 120 4.95 -8.34 5.58
N ALA A 121 4.25 -9.36 6.08
CA ALA A 121 2.82 -9.56 5.82
C ALA A 121 1.97 -8.37 6.28
N THR A 122 2.21 -7.89 7.50
CA THR A 122 1.51 -6.73 8.04
C THR A 122 1.85 -5.46 7.26
N ALA A 123 3.13 -5.23 6.96
CA ALA A 123 3.55 -4.06 6.19
C ALA A 123 2.96 -4.05 4.79
N VAL A 124 3.00 -5.18 4.08
CA VAL A 124 2.52 -5.26 2.69
C VAL A 124 1.02 -5.04 2.59
N VAL A 125 0.24 -5.58 3.53
CA VAL A 125 -1.22 -5.35 3.57
C VAL A 125 -1.50 -3.87 3.85
N ALA A 126 -0.87 -3.29 4.88
CA ALA A 126 -1.08 -1.89 5.25
C ALA A 126 -0.75 -0.95 4.09
N VAL A 127 0.41 -1.14 3.44
CA VAL A 127 0.85 -0.34 2.29
C VAL A 127 -0.07 -0.52 1.09
N SER A 128 -0.52 -1.74 0.79
CA SER A 128 -1.45 -2.01 -0.32
C SER A 128 -2.77 -1.29 -0.12
N VAL A 129 -3.36 -1.40 1.07
CA VAL A 129 -4.60 -0.70 1.41
C VAL A 129 -4.44 0.82 1.30
N ILE A 130 -3.31 1.37 1.77
CA ILE A 130 -3.02 2.81 1.65
C ILE A 130 -2.95 3.24 0.18
N VAL A 131 -2.22 2.52 -0.66
CA VAL A 131 -2.05 2.86 -2.09
C VAL A 131 -3.38 2.82 -2.83
N ILE A 132 -4.19 1.78 -2.60
CA ILE A 132 -5.51 1.62 -3.22
C ILE A 132 -6.46 2.72 -2.71
N HIS A 133 -6.46 2.98 -1.41
CA HIS A 133 -7.34 3.98 -0.78
C HIS A 133 -7.04 5.41 -1.26
N ILE A 134 -5.76 5.79 -1.33
CA ILE A 134 -5.33 7.10 -1.83
C ILE A 134 -5.55 7.19 -3.35
N GLY A 135 -5.44 6.06 -4.04
CA GLY A 135 -5.52 5.94 -5.49
C GLY A 135 -4.16 6.18 -6.15
N ILE A 136 -3.85 5.33 -7.11
CA ILE A 136 -2.53 5.24 -7.78
C ILE A 136 -2.11 6.58 -8.40
N LYS A 137 -3.05 7.30 -9.01
CA LYS A 137 -2.75 8.61 -9.61
C LYS A 137 -2.24 9.61 -8.56
N ALA A 138 -2.95 9.73 -7.44
CA ALA A 138 -2.55 10.64 -6.36
C ALA A 138 -1.25 10.17 -5.70
N PHE A 139 -1.09 8.86 -5.52
CA PHE A 139 0.14 8.28 -4.99
C PHE A 139 1.36 8.59 -5.89
N CYS A 140 1.21 8.47 -7.21
CA CYS A 140 2.29 8.73 -8.16
C CYS A 140 2.61 10.23 -8.36
N GLU A 141 1.71 11.15 -8.02
CA GLU A 141 2.02 12.59 -8.00
C GLU A 141 3.09 12.92 -6.94
N ASP A 142 3.12 12.19 -5.83
CA ASP A 142 4.13 12.33 -4.76
C ASP A 142 5.46 11.62 -5.08
N CYS A 143 5.57 10.92 -6.21
CA CYS A 143 6.80 10.26 -6.66
C CYS A 143 7.78 11.20 -7.38
N GLN A 144 7.50 12.51 -7.48
CA GLN A 144 8.36 13.49 -8.14
C GLN A 144 9.68 13.73 -7.40
#